data_AF-A0A8T1REJ1-F1
#
_entry.id   AF-A0A8T1REJ1-F1
#
_cell.length_a   1.000
_cell.length_b   1.000
_cell.length_c   1.000
_cell.angle_alpha   90.00
_cell.angle_beta   90.00
_cell.angle_gamma   90.00
#
_symmetry.space_group_name_H-M   'P 1'
#
loop_
_entity.id
_entity.type
_entity.pdbx_description
1 polymer ?
#
loop_
_entity_poly.entity_id
_entity_poly.type
_entity_poly.pdbx_seq_one_letter_code
_entity_poly.pdbx_strand_id
1 'polypeptide(L)'
;MATLHRLAGQLLSDLIDRNYFYLFDMESFFTAKALNMCIPGGPKFEPLYRDMEKGDEDWNEFNDINKLIIWSPLRTEYRITFPHLYNNRHRKVKLCVYHTPMIMYIKTEDPDFPAFYYDPLIHPITSTNKEQHEKKRLDEDDDDDLSWQKG
;
A
#
# COMPACT_ATOMS: atom_id res chain seq x y z
N MET A 1 14.07 15.24 22.15
CA MET A 1 13.80 15.14 20.70
C MET A 1 12.48 15.80 20.26
N ALA A 2 11.43 15.86 21.09
CA ALA A 2 10.14 16.47 20.72
C ALA A 2 10.21 17.97 20.37
N THR A 3 11.01 18.76 21.11
CA THR A 3 11.17 20.21 20.85
C THR A 3 11.78 20.51 19.49
N LEU A 4 12.80 19.75 19.09
CA LEU A 4 13.43 19.84 17.77
C LEU A 4 12.46 19.46 16.65
N HIS A 5 11.73 18.35 16.82
CA HIS A 5 10.73 17.91 15.85
C HIS A 5 9.65 18.97 15.60
N ARG A 6 9.15 19.61 16.67
CA ARG A 6 8.16 20.70 16.56
C ARG A 6 8.70 21.90 15.79
N LEU A 7 9.93 22.33 16.05
CA LEU A 7 10.54 23.46 15.34
C LEU A 7 10.80 23.14 13.86
N ALA A 8 11.17 21.90 13.55
CA ALA A 8 11.41 21.44 12.18
C ALA A 8 10.12 21.15 11.38
N GLY A 9 8.94 21.26 12.00
CA GLY A 9 7.66 20.89 11.38
C GLY A 9 7.34 21.60 10.07
N GLN A 10 7.88 22.80 9.82
CA GLN A 10 7.71 23.51 8.55
C GLN A 10 8.43 22.84 7.36
N LEU A 11 9.46 22.04 7.63
CA LEU A 11 10.30 21.38 6.62
C LEU A 11 10.06 19.87 6.54
N LEU A 12 9.52 19.28 7.61
CA LEU A 12 9.20 17.87 7.65
C LEU A 12 7.91 17.58 6.89
N SER A 13 7.84 16.40 6.31
CA SER A 13 6.63 15.92 5.64
C SER A 13 5.65 15.37 6.67
N ASP A 14 4.37 15.67 6.50
CA ASP A 14 3.28 15.08 7.30
C ASP A 14 2.93 13.64 6.85
N LEU A 15 3.61 13.11 5.83
CA LEU A 15 3.38 11.76 5.33
C LEU A 15 3.97 10.71 6.27
N ILE A 16 3.08 9.97 6.91
CA ILE A 16 3.45 8.90 7.84
C ILE A 16 3.47 7.55 7.11
N ASP A 17 2.53 7.32 6.20
CA ASP A 17 2.40 6.05 5.49
C ASP A 17 3.29 6.00 4.24
N ARG A 18 4.06 4.92 4.12
CA ARG A 18 4.91 4.62 2.96
C ARG A 18 4.09 4.29 1.71
N ASN A 19 2.85 3.83 1.87
CA ASN A 19 1.94 3.56 0.75
C ASN A 19 1.69 4.81 -0.11
N TYR A 20 1.89 6.02 0.41
CA TYR A 20 1.81 7.25 -0.39
C TYR A 20 2.76 7.21 -1.60
N PHE A 21 3.95 6.60 -1.45
CA PHE A 21 4.96 6.51 -2.50
C PHE A 21 4.76 5.32 -3.43
N TYR A 22 3.55 4.75 -3.49
CA TYR A 22 3.23 3.70 -4.45
C TYR A 22 3.47 4.19 -5.87
N LEU A 23 4.28 3.45 -6.65
CA LEU A 23 4.80 3.84 -7.96
C LEU A 23 5.67 5.10 -7.99
N PHE A 24 6.00 5.68 -6.84
CA PHE A 24 6.85 6.86 -6.72
C PHE A 24 8.07 6.57 -5.83
N ASP A 25 8.56 5.34 -5.91
CA ASP A 25 9.78 4.86 -5.26
C ASP A 25 10.90 4.63 -6.29
N MET A 26 12.12 4.43 -5.78
CA MET A 26 13.30 4.25 -6.64
C MET A 26 13.18 3.01 -7.53
N GLU A 27 12.61 1.92 -7.02
CA GLU A 27 12.43 0.68 -7.78
C GLU A 27 11.45 0.88 -8.95
N SER A 28 10.35 1.63 -8.75
CA SER A 28 9.44 1.98 -9.84
C SER A 28 10.10 2.86 -10.89
N PHE A 29 10.95 3.82 -10.49
CA PHE A 29 11.70 4.63 -11.46
C PHE A 29 12.74 3.83 -12.23
N PHE A 30 13.40 2.84 -11.61
CA PHE A 30 14.31 1.94 -12.31
C PHE A 30 13.57 1.09 -13.33
N THR A 31 12.39 0.59 -12.99
CA THR A 31 11.54 -0.18 -13.91
C THR A 31 11.00 0.71 -15.04
N ALA A 32 10.55 1.92 -14.74
CA ALA A 32 10.11 2.89 -15.75
C ALA A 32 11.22 3.20 -16.76
N LYS A 33 12.44 3.46 -16.27
CA LYS A 33 13.63 3.66 -17.11
C LYS A 33 13.96 2.43 -17.97
N ALA A 34 13.93 1.24 -17.37
CA ALA A 34 14.26 0.00 -18.07
C ALA A 34 13.27 -0.33 -19.19
N LEU A 35 11.98 -0.03 -18.99
CA LEU A 35 10.91 -0.25 -19.96
C LEU A 35 10.68 0.92 -20.92
N ASN A 36 11.45 2.01 -20.81
CA ASN A 36 11.22 3.24 -21.57
C ASN A 36 9.78 3.78 -21.43
N MET A 37 9.25 3.75 -20.21
CA MET A 37 7.92 4.24 -19.85
C MET A 37 8.04 5.41 -18.87
N CYS A 38 6.98 6.20 -18.79
CA CYS A 38 6.90 7.34 -17.88
C CYS A 38 5.73 7.14 -16.92
N ILE A 39 6.00 7.38 -15.64
CA ILE A 39 4.97 7.52 -14.61
C ILE A 39 4.47 8.97 -14.67
N PRO A 40 3.16 9.24 -14.60
CA PRO A 40 2.66 10.61 -14.52
C PRO A 40 3.29 11.37 -13.34
N GLY A 41 3.84 12.57 -13.60
CA GLY A 41 4.57 13.35 -12.58
C GLY A 41 5.98 12.84 -12.25
N GLY A 42 6.39 11.71 -12.83
CA GLY A 42 7.73 11.13 -12.68
C GLY A 42 8.73 11.62 -13.74
N PRO A 43 10.03 11.29 -13.56
CA PRO A 43 11.07 11.62 -14.51
C PRO A 43 10.94 10.80 -15.81
N LYS A 44 11.42 11.39 -16.92
CA LYS A 44 11.59 10.70 -18.22
C LYS A 44 13.06 10.40 -18.47
N PHE A 45 13.32 9.27 -19.11
CA PHE A 45 14.67 8.81 -19.41
C PHE A 45 14.81 8.44 -20.88
N GLU A 46 16.06 8.42 -21.35
CA GLU A 46 16.42 7.82 -22.62
C GLU A 46 16.19 6.29 -22.57
N PRO A 47 15.76 5.65 -23.69
CA PRO A 47 15.59 4.21 -23.75
C PRO A 47 16.89 3.48 -23.41
N LEU A 48 16.83 2.57 -22.43
CA LEU A 48 17.99 1.75 -22.04
C LEU A 48 18.41 0.77 -23.14
N TYR A 49 17.42 0.27 -23.88
CA TYR A 49 17.56 -0.70 -24.97
C TYR A 49 17.00 -0.07 -26.23
N ARG A 50 17.85 0.09 -27.26
CA ARG A 50 17.47 0.66 -28.57
C ARG A 50 17.27 -0.41 -29.64
N ASP A 51 17.44 -1.68 -29.27
CA ASP A 51 17.35 -2.88 -30.12
C ASP A 51 15.92 -3.41 -30.29
N MET A 52 14.90 -2.64 -29.89
CA MET A 52 13.50 -2.98 -30.14
C MET A 52 13.12 -2.54 -31.56
N GLU A 53 13.24 -3.44 -32.53
CA GLU A 53 12.63 -3.25 -33.85
C GLU A 53 11.10 -3.31 -33.70
N LYS A 54 10.47 -2.15 -33.81
CA LYS A 54 9.06 -1.92 -33.52
C LYS A 54 8.09 -2.68 -34.44
N GLY A 55 8.58 -3.25 -35.55
CA GLY A 55 7.76 -3.87 -36.58
C GLY A 55 7.30 -5.30 -36.29
N ASP A 56 8.14 -6.09 -35.62
CA ASP A 56 7.90 -7.53 -35.45
C ASP A 56 7.03 -7.86 -34.22
N GLU A 57 6.96 -6.96 -33.23
CA GLU A 57 6.16 -7.19 -32.03
C GLU A 57 4.65 -7.00 -32.27
N ASP A 58 4.24 -6.14 -33.21
CA ASP A 58 2.83 -5.80 -33.44
C ASP A 58 2.11 -6.81 -34.36
N TRP A 59 2.84 -7.54 -35.21
CA TRP A 59 2.29 -8.53 -36.15
C TRP A 59 2.64 -9.96 -35.76
N ASN A 60 2.14 -10.41 -34.61
CA ASN A 60 2.32 -11.77 -34.11
C ASN A 60 0.96 -12.48 -33.99
N GLU A 61 0.95 -13.82 -34.08
CA GLU A 61 -0.26 -14.65 -33.95
C GLU A 61 -1.01 -14.41 -32.62
N PHE A 62 -0.25 -14.04 -31.58
CA PHE A 62 -0.75 -13.69 -30.25
C PHE A 62 -1.36 -12.28 -30.15
N ASN A 63 -0.94 -11.35 -31.00
CA ASN A 63 -1.38 -9.95 -30.98
C ASN A 63 -2.45 -9.64 -32.04
N ASP A 64 -3.07 -10.67 -32.64
CA ASP A 64 -4.15 -10.52 -33.61
C ASP A 64 -5.37 -9.82 -32.98
N ILE A 65 -5.77 -8.69 -33.58
CA ILE A 65 -6.87 -7.84 -33.11
C ILE A 65 -8.21 -8.60 -33.04
N ASN A 66 -8.39 -9.64 -33.86
CA ASN A 66 -9.62 -10.44 -33.86
C ASN A 66 -9.69 -11.42 -32.68
N LYS A 67 -8.55 -11.72 -32.04
CA LYS A 67 -8.45 -12.63 -30.89
C LYS A 67 -8.36 -11.88 -29.56
N LEU A 68 -8.03 -10.59 -29.59
CA LEU A 68 -7.89 -9.76 -28.39
C LEU A 68 -9.23 -9.18 -27.95
N ILE A 69 -9.60 -9.44 -26.69
CA ILE A 69 -10.75 -8.82 -26.03
C ILE A 69 -10.26 -7.58 -25.28
N ILE A 70 -10.68 -6.40 -25.73
CA ILE A 70 -10.30 -5.11 -25.11
C ILE A 70 -11.49 -4.56 -24.33
N TRP A 71 -11.52 -4.79 -23.01
CA TRP A 71 -12.53 -4.17 -22.12
C TRP A 71 -12.06 -2.85 -21.50
N SER A 72 -10.76 -2.75 -21.21
CA SER A 72 -10.14 -1.54 -20.67
C SER A 72 -8.72 -1.42 -21.23
N PRO A 73 -8.30 -0.22 -21.64
CA PRO A 73 -6.95 -0.03 -22.15
C PRO A 73 -5.92 -0.21 -21.03
N LEU A 74 -4.87 -0.95 -21.34
CA LEU A 74 -3.77 -1.20 -20.41
C LEU A 74 -2.94 0.08 -20.22
N ARG A 75 -2.95 0.63 -18.99
CA ARG A 75 -2.22 1.84 -18.62
C ARG A 75 -0.74 1.54 -18.29
N THR A 76 0.11 2.58 -18.32
CA THR A 76 1.55 2.45 -18.05
C THR A 76 1.84 2.07 -16.60
N GLU A 77 0.98 2.47 -15.67
CA GLU A 77 1.09 2.12 -14.25
C GLU A 77 1.05 0.61 -14.05
N TYR A 78 0.14 -0.10 -14.73
CA TYR A 78 0.05 -1.56 -14.63
C TYR A 78 1.30 -2.26 -15.15
N ARG A 79 1.89 -1.73 -16.23
CA ARG A 79 3.14 -2.22 -16.80
C ARG A 79 4.32 -2.04 -15.87
N ILE A 80 4.30 -1.04 -14.99
CA ILE A 80 5.37 -0.78 -14.02
C ILE A 80 5.14 -1.57 -12.74
N THR A 81 3.90 -1.62 -12.23
CA THR A 81 3.53 -2.42 -11.04
C THR A 81 3.81 -3.90 -11.25
N PHE A 82 3.39 -4.45 -12.41
CA PHE A 82 3.52 -5.87 -12.72
C PHE A 82 4.38 -6.05 -13.97
N PRO A 83 5.70 -5.81 -13.86
CA PRO A 83 6.57 -5.69 -15.03
C PRO A 83 6.73 -7.00 -15.80
N HIS A 84 6.65 -8.13 -15.10
CA HIS A 84 6.77 -9.46 -15.69
C HIS A 84 5.49 -9.94 -16.40
N LEU A 85 4.33 -9.34 -16.09
CA LEU A 85 3.03 -9.79 -16.61
C LEU A 85 2.63 -9.05 -17.89
N TYR A 86 2.80 -7.73 -17.89
CA TYR A 86 2.23 -6.87 -18.93
C TYR A 86 3.26 -6.37 -19.97
N ASN A 87 4.51 -6.85 -19.90
CA ASN A 87 5.56 -6.45 -20.83
C ASN A 87 6.27 -7.64 -21.44
N ASN A 88 6.52 -7.53 -22.74
CA ASN A 88 7.45 -8.39 -23.45
C ASN A 88 8.89 -8.00 -23.07
N ARG A 89 9.78 -9.00 -22.95
CA ARG A 89 11.23 -8.81 -22.75
C ARG A 89 11.59 -7.84 -21.61
N HIS A 90 11.03 -8.06 -20.41
CA HIS A 90 11.30 -7.27 -19.21
C HIS A 90 12.76 -7.39 -18.72
N ARG A 91 13.67 -6.58 -19.26
CA ARG A 91 15.10 -6.63 -18.92
C ARG A 91 15.45 -5.61 -17.85
N LYS A 92 16.22 -6.02 -16.83
CA LYS A 92 16.70 -5.14 -15.73
C LYS A 92 15.57 -4.39 -15.00
N VAL A 93 14.37 -4.97 -14.99
CA VAL A 93 13.25 -4.46 -14.17
C VAL A 93 13.47 -4.81 -12.71
N LYS A 94 12.83 -4.04 -11.83
CA LYS A 94 12.85 -4.20 -10.38
C LYS A 94 11.44 -4.33 -9.83
N LEU A 95 11.27 -5.21 -8.85
CA LEU A 95 10.00 -5.39 -8.16
C LEU A 95 9.89 -4.35 -7.05
N CYS A 96 8.85 -3.52 -7.10
CA CYS A 96 8.52 -2.59 -6.04
C CYS A 96 7.69 -3.29 -4.95
N VAL A 97 7.67 -2.70 -3.75
CA VAL A 97 6.79 -3.15 -2.67
C VAL A 97 5.35 -2.80 -3.05
N TYR A 98 4.46 -3.81 -3.05
CA TYR A 98 3.07 -3.59 -3.44
C TYR A 98 2.29 -2.80 -2.39
N HIS A 99 2.44 -3.16 -1.11
CA HIS A 99 1.68 -2.57 -0.02
C HIS A 99 2.39 -2.75 1.32
N THR A 100 2.25 -1.77 2.21
CA THR A 100 2.58 -1.84 3.63
C THR A 100 1.31 -1.73 4.46
N PRO A 101 1.23 -2.31 5.67
CA PRO A 101 0.05 -2.13 6.51
C PRO A 101 -0.23 -0.64 6.75
N MET A 102 -1.48 -0.21 6.53
CA MET A 102 -1.87 1.19 6.67
C MET A 102 -1.65 1.68 8.09
N ILE A 103 -0.98 2.82 8.23
CA ILE A 103 -0.70 3.43 9.53
C ILE A 103 -1.87 4.34 9.90
N MET A 104 -2.65 3.93 10.90
CA MET A 104 -3.77 4.71 11.44
C MET A 104 -3.33 5.51 12.67
N TYR A 105 -2.55 6.56 12.44
CA TYR A 105 -2.06 7.45 13.49
C TYR A 105 -2.90 8.72 13.57
N ILE A 106 -3.37 9.05 14.78
CA ILE A 106 -4.10 10.29 15.06
C ILE A 106 -3.15 11.21 15.82
N LYS A 107 -2.93 12.41 15.25
CA LYS A 107 -2.10 13.44 15.86
C LYS A 107 -2.95 14.28 16.81
N THR A 108 -2.56 14.33 18.07
CA THR A 108 -3.18 15.18 19.10
C THR A 108 -2.67 16.61 18.96
N GLU A 109 -3.57 17.58 18.75
CA GLU A 109 -3.21 19.00 18.65
C GLU A 109 -3.30 19.72 20.01
N ASP A 110 -4.25 19.31 20.86
CA ASP A 110 -4.47 19.91 22.18
C ASP A 110 -3.80 19.07 23.28
N PRO A 111 -2.82 19.63 24.02
CA PRO A 111 -2.10 18.92 25.08
C PRO A 111 -2.91 18.76 26.37
N ASP A 112 -4.08 19.38 26.49
CA ASP A 112 -4.91 19.29 27.70
C ASP A 112 -5.65 17.94 27.79
N PHE A 113 -5.79 17.22 26.67
CA PHE A 113 -6.35 15.86 26.67
C PHE A 113 -5.35 14.82 27.20
N PRO A 114 -5.84 13.73 27.83
CA PRO A 114 -4.97 12.66 28.28
C PRO A 114 -4.31 11.96 27.09
N ALA A 115 -3.14 11.34 27.30
CA ALA A 115 -2.38 10.70 26.22
C ALA A 115 -3.14 9.57 25.50
N PHE A 116 -4.04 8.89 26.22
CA PHE A 116 -4.93 7.87 25.67
C PHE A 116 -6.38 8.30 25.89
N TYR A 117 -7.06 8.64 24.79
CA TYR A 117 -8.49 8.92 24.79
C TYR A 117 -9.14 8.39 23.51
N TYR A 118 -10.46 8.31 23.55
CA TYR A 118 -11.25 7.92 22.39
C TYR A 118 -11.45 9.13 21.47
N ASP A 119 -10.67 9.20 20.39
CA ASP A 119 -10.72 10.33 19.46
C ASP A 119 -12.00 10.31 18.61
N PRO A 120 -12.66 11.47 18.37
CA PRO A 120 -13.87 11.55 17.54
C PRO A 120 -13.71 11.05 16.10
N LEU A 121 -12.49 10.97 15.57
CA LEU A 121 -12.21 10.40 14.24
C LEU A 121 -12.34 8.87 14.21
N ILE A 122 -12.31 8.22 15.38
CA ILE A 122 -12.48 6.76 15.49
C ILE A 122 -13.97 6.43 15.43
N HIS A 123 -14.34 5.48 14.57
CA HIS A 123 -15.71 5.00 14.49
C HIS A 123 -16.15 4.31 15.79
N PRO A 124 -17.33 4.66 16.35
CA PRO A 124 -17.85 4.10 17.60
C PRO A 124 -17.98 2.58 17.51
N ILE A 125 -17.46 1.89 18.53
CA ILE A 125 -17.57 0.44 18.63
C ILE A 125 -18.99 0.10 19.07
N THR A 126 -19.76 -0.51 18.17
CA THR A 126 -21.12 -0.99 18.49
C THR A 126 -21.05 -2.31 19.24
N SER A 127 -21.90 -2.47 20.25
CA SER A 127 -21.97 -3.69 21.04
C SER A 127 -23.09 -4.60 20.57
N THR A 128 -22.90 -5.25 19.43
CA THR A 128 -23.96 -6.08 18.81
C THR A 128 -24.04 -7.49 19.40
N ASN A 129 -22.98 -8.00 20.05
CA ASN A 129 -22.90 -9.37 20.59
C ASN A 129 -22.63 -9.44 22.11
N LYS A 130 -22.99 -8.40 22.88
CA LYS A 130 -22.73 -8.35 24.33
C LYS A 130 -23.33 -9.55 25.08
N GLU A 131 -24.58 -9.93 24.80
CA GLU A 131 -25.26 -11.01 25.53
C GLU A 131 -24.60 -12.39 25.35
N GLN A 132 -24.07 -12.69 24.16
CA GLN A 132 -23.37 -13.96 23.91
C GLN A 132 -21.99 -13.98 24.58
N HIS A 133 -21.31 -12.83 24.60
CA HIS A 133 -19.99 -12.71 25.20
C HIS A 133 -20.03 -12.70 26.73
N GLU A 134 -21.10 -12.16 27.33
CA GLU A 134 -21.31 -12.22 28.78
C GLU A 134 -21.68 -13.62 29.26
N LYS A 135 -22.54 -14.35 28.54
CA LYS A 135 -22.82 -15.76 28.85
C LYS A 135 -21.55 -16.60 28.86
N LYS A 136 -20.71 -16.45 27.83
CA LYS A 136 -19.46 -17.19 27.73
C LYS A 136 -18.43 -16.84 28.82
N ARG A 137 -18.40 -15.57 29.27
CA ARG A 137 -17.54 -15.17 30.41
C ARG A 137 -18.03 -15.77 31.72
N LEU A 138 -19.34 -15.74 31.98
CA LEU A 138 -19.92 -16.34 33.19
C LEU A 138 -19.64 -17.85 33.25
N ASP A 139 -19.75 -18.55 32.12
CA ASP A 139 -19.45 -19.98 32.04
C ASP A 139 -17.95 -20.30 32.27
N GLU A 140 -17.03 -19.38 31.93
CA GLU A 140 -15.57 -19.54 32.15
C GLU A 140 -15.15 -19.18 33.59
N ASP A 141 -15.78 -18.17 34.21
CA ASP A 141 -15.47 -17.73 35.58
C ASP A 141 -15.98 -18.74 36.64
N ASP A 142 -17.11 -19.43 36.40
CA ASP A 142 -17.64 -20.47 37.31
C ASP A 142 -16.72 -21.70 37.42
N ASP A 143 -15.92 -21.99 36.38
CA ASP A 143 -14.96 -23.11 36.37
C ASP A 143 -13.64 -22.75 37.08
N ASP A 144 -13.19 -21.49 37.01
CA ASP A 144 -11.94 -21.02 37.62
C ASP A 144 -12.08 -20.70 39.12
N ASP A 145 -13.23 -20.19 39.58
CA ASP A 145 -13.48 -19.90 41.01
C ASP A 145 -13.54 -21.19 41.88
N LEU A 146 -13.81 -22.34 41.24
CA LEU A 146 -13.77 -23.66 41.87
C LEU A 146 -12.34 -24.17 42.13
N SER A 147 -11.33 -23.58 41.47
CA SER A 147 -9.94 -24.03 41.52
C SER A 147 -9.12 -23.42 42.68
N TRP A 148 -9.51 -22.23 43.17
CA TRP A 148 -8.80 -21.49 44.23
C TRP A 148 -9.28 -21.79 45.65
N GLN A 149 -10.37 -22.54 45.82
CA GLN A 149 -10.93 -22.89 47.15
C GLN A 149 -10.44 -24.23 47.73
N LYS A 150 -9.54 -24.95 47.05
CA LYS A 150 -8.89 -26.15 47.61
C LYS A 150 -7.44 -25.87 47.98
N GLY A 151 -7.24 -25.32 49.18
CA GLY A 151 -5.94 -25.16 49.84
C GLY A 151 -6.12 -25.17 51.35
#